data_AF-A0A2V7QJP1-F1
#
_entry.id   AF-A0A2V7QJP1-F1
#
_cell.length_a   1.000
_cell.length_b   1.000
_cell.length_c   1.000
_cell.angle_alpha   90.00
_cell.angle_beta   90.00
_cell.angle_gamma   90.00
#
_symmetry.space_group_name_H-M   'P 1'
#
loop_
_entity.id
_entity.type
_entity.pdbx_description
1 polymer ?
#
loop_
_entity_poly.entity_id
_entity_poly.type
_entity_poly.pdbx_seq_one_letter_code
_entity_poly.pdbx_strand_id
1 'polypeptide(L)'
;MSSLELQQLRRVAGAVARLRGEVVRDVTVRSDLRQLKVELESGLILVVSAERDVQGRPRLEVDVVEGPKDLGVRQQLEVRFE
;
A
#
# COMPACT_ATOMS: atom_id res chain seq x y z
N MET A 1 4.60 -5.73 -23.78
CA MET A 1 3.92 -4.98 -22.71
C MET A 1 2.88 -4.08 -23.35
N SER A 2 1.65 -4.13 -22.86
CA SER A 2 0.59 -3.22 -23.30
C SER A 2 0.85 -1.79 -22.81
N SER A 3 0.22 -0.80 -23.45
CA SER A 3 0.30 0.60 -23.02
C SER A 3 -0.15 0.79 -21.56
N LEU A 4 -1.16 0.02 -21.14
CA LEU A 4 -1.69 0.04 -19.78
C LEU A 4 -0.67 -0.48 -18.75
N GLU A 5 0.04 -1.56 -19.06
CA GLU A 5 1.09 -2.11 -18.18
C GLU A 5 2.24 -1.11 -18.00
N LEU A 6 2.63 -0.40 -19.07
CA LEU A 6 3.68 0.62 -18.99
C LEU A 6 3.24 1.83 -18.16
N GLN A 7 1.97 2.25 -18.27
CA GLN A 7 1.42 3.33 -17.47
C GLN A 7 1.38 2.97 -15.98
N GLN A 8 0.95 1.74 -15.65
CA GLN A 8 0.97 1.24 -14.28
C GLN A 8 2.40 1.21 -13.72
N LEU A 9 3.36 0.70 -14.49
CA LEU A 9 4.76 0.68 -14.07
C LEU A 9 5.31 2.08 -13.80
N ARG A 10 4.99 3.07 -14.67
CA ARG A 10 5.39 4.47 -14.46
C ARG A 10 4.78 5.06 -13.20
N ARG A 11 3.50 4.77 -12.92
CA ARG A 11 2.83 5.20 -11.69
C ARG A 11 3.54 4.65 -10.46
N VAL A 12 3.81 3.34 -10.44
CA VAL A 12 4.51 2.66 -9.35
C VAL A 12 5.92 3.22 -9.17
N ALA A 13 6.67 3.37 -10.26
CA ALA A 13 8.04 3.90 -10.21
C ALA A 13 8.08 5.33 -9.65
N GLY A 14 7.15 6.19 -10.08
CA GLY A 14 7.03 7.56 -9.55
C GLY A 14 6.65 7.59 -8.06
N ALA A 15 5.73 6.72 -7.65
CA ALA A 15 5.30 6.59 -6.26
C ALA A 15 6.44 6.08 -5.35
N VAL A 16 7.13 5.01 -5.75
CA VAL A 16 8.26 4.43 -5.01
C VAL A 16 9.46 5.37 -4.97
N ALA A 17 9.69 6.17 -6.01
CA ALA A 17 10.76 7.17 -6.01
C ALA A 17 10.61 8.20 -4.86
N ARG A 18 9.37 8.51 -4.43
CA ARG A 18 9.10 9.39 -3.27
C ARG A 18 9.58 8.80 -1.94
N LEU A 19 9.81 7.50 -1.87
CA LEU A 19 10.26 6.80 -0.65
C LEU A 19 11.78 6.86 -0.46
N ARG A 20 12.53 7.43 -1.42
CA ARG A 20 13.99 7.47 -1.35
C ARG A 20 14.45 8.33 -0.18
N GLY A 21 15.22 7.72 0.73
CA GLY A 21 15.76 8.40 1.91
C GLY A 21 14.81 8.45 3.09
N GLU A 22 13.60 7.89 2.96
CA GLU A 22 12.65 7.76 4.05
C GLU A 22 13.09 6.69 5.05
N VAL A 23 12.81 6.94 6.33
CA VAL A 23 13.06 6.00 7.42
C VAL A 23 11.84 5.12 7.63
N VAL A 24 12.06 3.81 7.70
CA VAL A 24 11.00 2.83 8.01
C VAL A 24 10.66 2.90 9.49
N ARG A 25 9.39 3.16 9.78
CA ARG A 25 8.81 3.18 11.13
C ARG A 25 8.33 1.80 11.54
N ASP A 26 7.55 1.13 10.68
CA ASP A 26 6.98 -0.19 10.99
C ASP A 26 6.77 -1.02 9.71
N VAL A 27 6.76 -2.35 9.88
CA VAL A 27 6.53 -3.32 8.81
C VAL A 27 5.54 -4.39 9.29
N THR A 28 4.38 -4.46 8.64
CA THR A 28 3.38 -5.49 8.91
C THR A 28 3.22 -6.44 7.72
N VAL A 29 3.27 -7.74 7.98
CA VAL A 29 2.93 -8.78 7.00
C VAL A 29 1.59 -9.41 7.36
N ARG A 30 0.67 -9.44 6.39
CA ARG A 30 -0.63 -10.09 6.47
C ARG A 30 -0.71 -11.22 5.45
N SER A 31 -0.31 -12.43 5.85
CA SER A 31 -0.26 -13.59 4.95
C SER A 31 -1.64 -14.09 4.54
N ASP A 32 -2.66 -13.86 5.37
CA ASP A 32 -4.08 -14.07 5.06
C ASP A 32 -4.53 -13.25 3.85
N LEU A 33 -4.08 -11.99 3.78
CA LEU A 33 -4.35 -11.08 2.68
C LEU A 33 -3.27 -11.07 1.60
N ARG A 34 -2.17 -11.80 1.82
CA ARG A 34 -0.96 -11.78 0.98
C ARG A 34 -0.41 -10.36 0.78
N GLN A 35 -0.44 -9.57 1.85
CA GLN A 35 -0.08 -8.17 1.87
C GLN A 35 1.13 -7.89 2.75
N LEU A 36 1.96 -6.96 2.30
CA LEU A 36 3.03 -6.31 3.05
C LEU A 36 2.71 -4.82 3.13
N LYS A 37 2.73 -4.27 4.33
CA LYS A 37 2.57 -2.84 4.59
C LYS A 37 3.85 -2.32 5.25
N VAL A 38 4.42 -1.25 4.71
CA VAL A 38 5.58 -0.55 5.26
C VAL A 38 5.19 0.88 5.55
N GLU A 39 5.29 1.28 6.80
CA GLU A 39 5.00 2.64 7.27
C GLU A 39 6.31 3.41 7.43
N LEU A 40 6.35 4.64 6.94
CA LEU A 40 7.51 5.52 6.97
C LEU A 40 7.30 6.63 8.00
N GLU A 41 8.38 7.22 8.50
CA GLU A 41 8.30 8.33 9.48
C GLU A 41 7.58 9.56 8.94
N SER A 42 7.65 9.82 7.62
CA SER A 42 6.86 10.89 6.96
C SER A 42 5.34 10.67 6.99
N GLY A 43 4.88 9.49 7.41
CA GLY A 43 3.49 9.07 7.33
C GLY A 43 3.10 8.45 5.98
N LEU A 44 4.04 8.32 5.03
CA LEU A 44 3.80 7.53 3.82
C LEU A 44 3.70 6.04 4.14
N ILE A 45 2.84 5.34 3.42
CA ILE A 45 2.62 3.90 3.55
C ILE A 45 2.80 3.25 2.18
N LEU A 46 3.76 2.33 2.07
CA LEU A 46 3.90 1.43 0.94
C LEU A 46 3.08 0.17 1.20
N VAL A 47 2.21 -0.18 0.26
CA VAL A 47 1.44 -1.43 0.29
C VAL A 47 1.83 -2.28 -0.91
N VAL A 48 2.18 -3.53 -0.64
CA VAL A 48 2.45 -4.55 -1.66
C VAL A 48 1.48 -5.71 -1.46
N SER A 49 0.67 -6.00 -2.47
CA SER A 49 -0.28 -7.12 -2.48
C SER A 49 0.14 -8.14 -3.52
N ALA A 50 0.18 -9.42 -3.15
CA ALA A 50 0.39 -10.51 -4.10
C ALA A 50 -0.95 -11.08 -4.56
N GLU A 51 -1.30 -10.75 -5.80
CA GLU A 51 -2.51 -11.17 -6.49
C GLU A 51 -2.21 -12.23 -7.56
N ARG A 52 -3.27 -12.77 -8.17
CA ARG A 52 -3.17 -13.57 -9.40
C ARG A 52 -3.85 -12.80 -10.51
N ASP A 53 -3.21 -12.73 -11.68
CA ASP A 53 -3.84 -12.17 -12.87
C ASP A 53 -4.94 -13.10 -13.41
N VAL A 54 -5.59 -12.67 -14.50
CA VAL A 54 -6.65 -13.44 -15.18
C VAL A 54 -6.17 -14.80 -15.74
N GLN A 55 -4.86 -15.02 -15.82
CA GLN A 55 -4.23 -16.27 -16.26
C GLN A 55 -3.71 -17.11 -15.07
N GLY A 56 -4.00 -16.68 -13.84
CA GLY A 56 -3.57 -17.34 -12.61
C GLY A 56 -2.09 -17.11 -12.26
N ARG A 57 -1.36 -16.27 -13.00
CA ARG A 57 0.05 -15.98 -12.76
C ARG A 57 0.19 -15.01 -11.59
N PRO A 58 1.24 -15.15 -10.76
CA PRO A 58 1.48 -14.22 -9.68
C PRO A 58 1.71 -12.81 -10.23
N ARG A 59 1.04 -11.83 -9.62
CA ARG A 59 1.16 -10.40 -9.92
C ARG A 59 1.31 -9.64 -8.62
N LEU A 60 2.22 -8.69 -8.58
CA LEU A 60 2.36 -7.78 -7.45
C LEU A 60 1.66 -6.47 -7.78
N GLU A 61 0.73 -6.06 -6.93
CA GLU A 61 0.21 -4.70 -6.90
C GLU A 61 1.00 -3.91 -5.86
N VAL A 62 1.46 -2.73 -6.27
CA VAL A 62 2.27 -1.85 -5.43
C VAL A 62 1.62 -0.47 -5.44
N ASP A 63 1.40 0.09 -4.26
CA ASP A 63 0.91 1.45 -4.12
C ASP A 63 1.59 2.19 -2.98
N VAL A 64 1.64 3.51 -3.08
CA VAL A 64 2.12 4.39 -2.02
C VAL A 64 1.04 5.38 -1.70
N VAL A 65 0.56 5.33 -0.46
CA VAL A 65 -0.53 6.18 0.03
C VAL A 65 -0.04 7.04 1.17
N GLU A 66 -0.69 8.17 1.39
CA GLU A 66 -0.50 8.94 2.63
C GLU A 66 -1.30 8.25 3.74
N GLY A 67 -0.62 7.92 4.83
CA GLY A 67 -1.25 7.46 6.04
C GLY A 67 -2.10 8.57 6.66
N PRO A 68 -3.05 8.21 7.53
CA PRO A 68 -3.81 9.21 8.27
C PRO A 68 -2.84 10.07 9.09
N LYS A 69 -2.78 11.38 8.76
CA LYS A 69 -2.02 12.38 9.52
C LYS A 69 -2.64 12.45 10.91
N ASP A 70 -1.93 11.97 11.93
CA ASP A 70 -2.31 11.98 13.34
C ASP A 70 -3.82 11.91 13.61
N LEU A 71 -4.40 10.72 13.52
CA LEU A 71 -5.64 10.44 14.22
C LEU A 71 -5.31 10.14 15.68
N GLY A 72 -5.01 11.20 16.44
CA GLY A 72 -5.05 11.20 17.91
C GLY A 72 -6.44 10.86 18.48
N VAL A 73 -7.39 10.47 17.64
CA VAL A 73 -8.72 10.01 18.01
C VAL A 73 -8.97 8.71 17.26
N ARG A 74 -8.95 7.61 18.00
CA ARG A 74 -9.60 6.35 17.61
C ARG A 74 -11.03 6.69 17.18
N GLN A 75 -11.29 6.86 15.88
CA GLN A 75 -12.65 6.92 15.36
C GLN A 75 -13.22 5.51 15.39
N GLN A 76 -13.59 5.07 16.59
CA GLN A 76 -14.42 3.91 16.80
C GLN A 76 -15.82 4.30 16.33
N LEU A 77 -16.26 3.71 15.22
CA LEU A 77 -17.65 3.84 14.75
C LEU A 77 -18.56 3.17 15.79
N GLU A 78 -19.24 3.96 16.61
CA GLU A 78 -20.33 3.49 17.46
C GLU A 78 -21.55 3.22 16.58
N VAL A 79 -21.81 1.95 16.27
CA VAL A 79 -23.05 1.52 15.63
C VAL A 79 -24.05 1.18 16.74
N ARG A 80 -25.14 1.95 16.84
CA ARG A 80 -26.29 1.60 17.68
C ARG A 80 -27.20 0.67 16.88
N PHE A 81 -27.48 -0.49 17.43
CA PHE A 81 -28.49 -1.40 16.90
C PHE A 81 -29.83 -1.00 17.53
N GLU A 82 -30.75 -0.47 16.73
CA GLU A 82 -32.19 -0.41 17.03
C GLU A 82 -32.89 -1.66 16.48
#